data_AF-A0A0S1YC91-F1
#
_entry.id   AF-A0A0S1YC91-F1
#
_cell.length_a   1.000
_cell.length_b   1.000
_cell.length_c   1.000
_cell.angle_alpha   90.00
_cell.angle_beta   90.00
_cell.angle_gamma   90.00
#
_symmetry.space_group_name_H-M   'P 1'
#
loop_
_entity.id
_entity.type
_entity.pdbx_description
1 polymer ?
#
loop_
_entity_poly.entity_id
_entity_poly.type
_entity_poly.pdbx_seq_one_letter_code
_entity_poly.pdbx_strand_id
1 'polypeptide(L)' 'MAVPKKRTSMSKKHIRRKIWKKKGSLEAVKAFSLAQSISTGKSKSFFVLGKIFIGKILIDMFQRTSKFPFLNWKTNN' A
#
# COMPACT_ATOMS: atom_id res chain seq x y z
N MET A 1 -23.29 24.60 16.77
CA MET A 1 -21.86 24.20 16.80
C MET A 1 -21.06 25.23 17.57
N ALA A 2 -20.08 24.81 18.37
CA ALA A 2 -19.21 25.73 19.10
C ALA A 2 -18.26 26.44 18.12
N VAL A 3 -18.28 27.77 18.11
CA VAL A 3 -17.42 28.59 17.24
C VAL A 3 -16.24 29.14 18.07
N PRO A 4 -14.99 29.00 17.61
CA PRO A 4 -13.84 29.53 18.34
C PRO A 4 -13.88 31.05 18.38
N LYS A 5 -13.86 31.63 19.59
CA LYS A 5 -13.94 33.08 19.78
C LYS A 5 -12.68 33.83 19.30
N LYS A 6 -11.52 33.18 19.32
CA LYS A 6 -10.21 33.73 18.93
C LYS A 6 -9.40 32.70 18.17
N ARG A 7 -8.48 33.17 17.30
CA ARG A 7 -7.53 32.30 16.62
C ARG A 7 -6.53 31.70 17.59
N THR A 8 -6.04 30.51 17.27
CA THR A 8 -4.95 29.89 18.03
C THR A 8 -3.64 30.62 17.76
N SER A 9 -2.81 30.77 18.79
CA SER A 9 -1.47 31.34 18.62
C SER A 9 -0.60 30.41 17.77
N MET A 10 0.40 30.98 17.10
CA MET A 10 1.28 30.20 16.22
C MET A 10 1.97 29.06 16.97
N SER A 11 2.53 29.34 18.15
CA SER A 11 3.17 28.32 18.99
C SER A 11 2.22 27.14 19.29
N LYS A 12 1.00 27.40 19.75
CA LYS A 12 0.00 26.35 20.04
C LYS A 12 -0.36 25.53 18.79
N LYS A 13 -0.45 26.18 17.60
CA LYS A 13 -0.66 25.48 16.32
C LYS A 13 0.53 24.59 15.95
N HIS A 14 1.76 25.05 16.15
CA HIS A 14 2.98 24.28 15.86
C HIS A 14 3.13 23.06 16.77
N ILE A 15 2.86 23.20 18.08
CA ILE A 15 2.92 22.09 19.04
C ILE A 15 1.97 20.96 18.63
N ARG A 16 0.71 21.28 18.31
CA ARG A 16 -0.28 20.29 17.85
C ARG A 16 0.19 19.56 16.58
N ARG A 17 0.75 20.28 15.61
CA ARG A 17 1.30 19.68 14.38
C ARG A 17 2.55 18.83 14.65
N LYS A 18 3.42 19.23 15.57
CA LYS A 18 4.63 18.49 15.95
C LYS A 18 4.27 17.12 16.54
N ILE A 19 3.23 17.06 17.40
CA ILE A 19 2.72 15.81 17.96
C ILE A 19 2.22 14.88 16.86
N TRP A 20 1.47 15.41 15.88
CA TRP A 20 0.98 14.61 14.76
C TRP A 20 2.13 14.06 13.89
N LYS A 21 3.12 14.91 13.55
CA LYS A 21 4.32 14.50 12.78
C LYS A 21 5.19 13.47 13.52
N LYS A 22 5.29 13.55 14.85
CA LYS A 22 6.07 12.61 15.67
C LYS A 22 5.58 11.16 15.51
N LYS A 23 4.28 10.94 15.31
CA LYS A 23 3.74 9.59 15.07
C LYS A 23 4.30 8.97 13.79
N GLY A 24 4.34 9.74 12.71
CA GLY A 24 4.90 9.29 11.43
C GLY A 24 6.38 8.93 11.51
N SER A 25 7.18 9.72 12.25
CA SER A 25 8.60 9.40 12.44
C SER A 25 8.83 8.08 13.19
N LEU A 26 7.96 7.73 14.14
CA LEU A 26 8.09 6.45 14.87
C LEU A 26 7.78 5.26 13.98
N GLU A 27 6.75 5.36 13.14
CA GLU A 27 6.42 4.32 12.17
C GLU A 27 7.49 4.18 11.09
N ALA A 28 8.11 5.29 10.65
CA ALA A 28 9.22 5.25 9.70
C ALA A 28 10.43 4.45 10.24
N VAL A 29 10.77 4.60 11.52
CA VAL A 29 11.87 3.84 12.16
C VAL A 29 11.55 2.34 12.19
N LYS A 30 10.31 1.98 12.54
CA LYS A 30 9.87 0.57 12.52
C LYS A 30 9.90 -0.01 11.11
N ALA A 31 9.39 0.72 10.12
CA ALA A 31 9.41 0.31 8.73
C ALA A 31 10.83 0.13 8.18
N PHE A 32 11.77 1.01 8.56
CA PHE A 32 13.17 0.91 8.16
C PHE A 32 13.86 -0.33 8.75
N SER A 33 13.68 -0.57 10.06
CA SER A 33 14.18 -1.78 10.73
C SER A 33 13.63 -3.06 10.07
N LEU A 34 12.33 -3.04 9.75
CA LEU A 34 11.67 -4.13 9.04
C LEU A 34 12.26 -4.35 7.64
N ALA A 35 12.50 -3.28 6.87
CA ALA A 35 13.07 -3.37 5.53
C ALA A 35 14.49 -3.97 5.55
N GLN A 36 15.34 -3.60 6.52
CA GLN A 36 16.66 -4.20 6.69
C GLN A 36 16.59 -5.69 7.02
N SER A 37 15.66 -6.08 7.90
CA SER A 37 15.42 -7.49 8.26
C SER A 37 14.97 -8.33 7.06
N ILE A 38 14.16 -7.76 6.17
CA ILE A 38 13.72 -8.40 4.92
C ILE A 38 14.89 -8.49 3.93
N SER A 39 15.66 -7.41 3.78
CA SER A 39 16.77 -7.32 2.81
C SER A 39 17.86 -8.37 3.06
N THR A 40 18.06 -8.80 4.31
CA THR A 40 19.07 -9.80 4.63
C THR A 40 18.64 -11.22 4.27
N GLY A 41 17.36 -11.49 4.00
CA GLY A 41 16.85 -12.80 3.55
C GLY A 41 17.01 -13.95 4.54
N LYS A 42 17.48 -13.68 5.77
CA LYS A 42 17.71 -14.68 6.82
C LYS A 42 16.47 -14.91 7.69
N SER A 43 15.53 -13.96 7.68
CA SER A 43 14.33 -13.99 8.51
C SER A 43 13.24 -14.85 7.85
N LYS A 44 13.04 -16.07 8.39
CA LYS A 44 12.04 -17.05 7.88
C LYS A 44 10.59 -16.69 8.22
N SER A 45 10.37 -15.71 9.10
CA SER A 45 9.05 -15.30 9.59
C SER A 45 8.34 -14.27 8.70
N PHE A 46 9.09 -13.50 7.91
CA PHE A 46 8.52 -12.44 7.06
C PHE A 46 8.34 -12.95 5.63
N PHE A 47 7.12 -13.41 5.31
CA PHE A 47 6.73 -13.71 3.93
C PHE A 47 6.43 -12.40 3.18
N VAL A 48 7.42 -11.86 2.48
CA VAL A 48 7.15 -10.96 1.36
C VAL A 48 6.74 -11.85 0.19
N LEU A 49 5.57 -11.61 -0.42
CA LEU A 49 5.06 -12.33 -1.59
C LEU A 49 5.97 -12.10 -2.81
N GLY A 50 7.19 -12.63 -2.77
CA GLY A 50 8.29 -12.13 -3.57
C GLY A 50 8.65 -12.97 -4.79
N LYS A 51 8.22 -14.24 -4.90
CA LYS A 51 8.60 -15.06 -6.08
C LYS A 51 7.54 -16.05 -6.58
N ILE A 52 6.74 -16.65 -5.70
CA ILE A 52 5.86 -17.77 -6.10
C ILE A 52 4.43 -17.32 -6.43
N PHE A 53 3.93 -16.28 -5.76
CA PHE A 53 2.52 -15.88 -5.87
C PHE A 53 2.23 -15.01 -7.11
N ILE A 54 3.19 -14.17 -7.53
CA ILE A 54 3.05 -13.32 -8.73
C ILE A 54 3.02 -14.17 -10.00
N GLY A 55 3.87 -15.21 -10.09
CA GLY A 55 3.85 -16.15 -11.22
C GLY A 55 2.53 -16.92 -11.31
N LYS A 56 1.96 -17.32 -10.16
CA LYS A 56 0.66 -17.99 -10.10
C LYS A 56 -0.48 -17.06 -10.56
N ILE A 57 -0.50 -15.81 -10.07
CA ILE A 57 -1.48 -14.79 -10.50
C ILE A 57 -1.38 -14.50 -12.00
N LEU A 58 -0.16 -14.37 -12.54
CA LEU A 58 0.04 -14.10 -13.96
C LEU A 58 -0.37 -15.27 -14.85
N ILE A 59 -0.09 -16.51 -14.43
CA ILE A 59 -0.55 -17.73 -15.13
C ILE A 59 -2.08 -17.83 -15.08
N ASP A 60 -2.70 -17.54 -13.93
CA ASP A 60 -4.16 -17.55 -13.76
C ASP A 60 -4.84 -16.45 -14.59
N MET A 61 -4.21 -15.28 -14.74
CA MET A 61 -4.69 -14.20 -15.62
C MET A 61 -4.57 -14.57 -17.11
N PHE A 62 -3.48 -15.23 -17.51
CA PHE A 62 -3.26 -15.67 -18.89
C PHE A 62 -4.20 -16.83 -19.30
N GLN A 63 -4.55 -17.73 -18.39
CA GLN A 63 -5.52 -18.80 -18.65
C GLN A 63 -6.98 -18.30 -18.66
N ARG A 64 -7.27 -17.15 -18.06
CA ARG A 64 -8.62 -16.54 -18.10
C ARG A 64 -8.94 -15.87 -19.44
N THR A 65 -7.95 -15.33 -20.14
CA THR A 65 -8.16 -14.63 -21.41
C THR A 65 -8.38 -15.58 -22.60
N SER A 66 -7.94 -16.83 -22.51
CA SER A 66 -8.11 -17.84 -23.58
C SER A 66 -9.48 -18.54 -23.60
N LYS A 67 -10.38 -18.21 -22.66
CA LYS A 67 -11.69 -18.87 -22.50
C LYS A 67 -12.90 -18.06 -22.97
N PHE A 68 -12.68 -16.90 -23.61
CA PHE A 68 -13.77 -16.14 -24.24
C PHE A 68 -13.97 -16.60 -25.69
N PRO A 69 -15.11 -17.25 -26.02
CA PRO A 69 -15.47 -17.43 -27.41
C PRO A 69 -15.78 -16.05 -27.99
N PHE A 70 -14.94 -15.57 -28.90
CA PHE A 70 -15.28 -14.44 -29.76
C PHE A 70 -16.59 -14.78 -30.47
N LEU A 71 -17.66 -14.08 -30.10
CA LEU A 71 -18.94 -14.15 -30.79
C LEU A 71 -18.69 -13.71 -32.24
N ASN A 72 -18.69 -14.68 -33.15
CA ASN A 72 -18.63 -14.45 -34.59
C ASN A 72 -19.87 -13.64 -34.99
N TRP A 73 -19.72 -12.33 -35.15
CA TRP A 73 -20.71 -11.51 -35.86
C TRP A 73 -20.50 -11.74 -37.35
N LYS A 74 -20.98 -12.89 -37.83
CA LYS A 74 -21.12 -13.18 -39.26
C LYS A 74 -22.10 -12.15 -39.82
N THR A 75 -21.58 -11.22 -40.61
CA THR A 75 -22.34 -10.32 -41.47
C THR A 75 -23.20 -11.16 -42.41
N ASN A 76 -24.52 -11.01 -42.32
CA ASN A 76 -25.46 -11.50 -43.32
C ASN A 76 -26.40 -10.34 -43.69
N ASN A 77 -26.36 -10.02 -44.99
CA ASN A 77 -27.25 -9.17 -45.79
C ASN A 77 -27.22 -7.66 -45.55
#